data_AF-A0A9N9N7I7-F1
#
_entry.id   AF-A0A9N9N7I7-F1
#
_cell.length_a   1.000
_cell.length_b   1.000
_cell.length_c   1.000
_cell.angle_alpha   90.00
_cell.angle_beta   90.00
_cell.angle_gamma   90.00
#
_symmetry.space_group_name_H-M   'P 1'
#
loop_
_entity.id
_entity.type
_entity.pdbx_description
1 polymer ?
#
loop_
_entity_poly.entity_id
_entity_poly.type
_entity_poly.pdbx_seq_one_letter_code
_entity_poly.pdbx_strand_id
1 'polypeptide(L)'
;YITCDSPGKPAVFLIDRKNYYHEVPSLWFPVYGDPTFSRFYEETLIDCELINDIESNGRASLRLLVFDFVVNKEMERSYGLEKVLKQIIPSLKHNLRWDNFYIINIGLFGREILKWKPPNENSIDLKLSFDFKRHNKNNKPRFCLYKWMDVHRYFDNMYVTDEEWEQFWKHDFQQFEGRIVEVVYNPSIHPPWRFKRFRDDQPRANNHTVIEKIEQSIFDGITEEQAHIFSILNYYKR
;
A
#
# COMPACT_ATOMS: atom_id res chain seq x y z
N TYR A 1 16.55 -8.60 -13.79
CA TYR A 1 17.76 -9.43 -14.02
C TYR A 1 18.26 -9.17 -15.42
N ILE A 2 19.55 -8.87 -15.56
CA ILE A 2 20.20 -8.57 -16.85
C ILE A 2 21.22 -9.68 -17.12
N THR A 3 21.16 -10.27 -18.31
CA THR A 3 22.00 -11.39 -18.74
C THR A 3 22.32 -11.32 -20.24
N CYS A 4 22.99 -12.34 -20.78
CA CYS A 4 23.42 -12.45 -22.17
C CYS A 4 22.91 -13.77 -22.77
N ASP A 5 21.95 -13.69 -23.71
CA ASP A 5 21.38 -14.89 -24.37
C ASP A 5 22.26 -15.39 -25.53
N SER A 6 23.06 -14.50 -26.11
CA SER A 6 24.01 -14.78 -27.19
C SER A 6 25.11 -13.72 -27.21
N PRO A 7 26.32 -14.01 -27.71
CA PRO A 7 27.45 -13.07 -27.64
C PRO A 7 27.08 -11.68 -28.17
N GLY A 8 27.13 -10.67 -27.29
CA GLY A 8 26.85 -9.28 -27.62
C GLY A 8 25.37 -8.87 -27.65
N LYS A 9 24.44 -9.74 -27.22
CA LYS A 9 23.01 -9.40 -27.12
C LYS A 9 22.52 -9.52 -25.67
N PRO A 10 22.23 -8.39 -24.99
CA PRO A 10 21.66 -8.45 -23.65
C PRO A 10 20.23 -8.98 -23.70
N ALA A 11 19.86 -9.68 -22.64
CA ALA A 11 18.51 -10.06 -22.32
C ALA A 11 18.14 -9.50 -20.94
N VAL A 12 16.98 -8.86 -20.85
CA VAL A 12 16.50 -8.22 -19.62
C VAL A 12 15.21 -8.88 -19.20
N PHE A 13 15.15 -9.32 -17.94
CA PHE A 13 13.99 -9.96 -17.34
C PHE A 13 13.48 -9.15 -16.15
N LEU A 14 12.18 -8.86 -16.13
CA LEU A 14 11.47 -8.47 -14.91
C LEU A 14 10.97 -9.73 -14.21
N ILE A 15 11.27 -9.84 -12.91
CA ILE A 15 10.91 -11.00 -12.10
C ILE A 15 9.86 -10.54 -11.10
N ASP A 16 8.70 -11.20 -11.10
CA ASP A 16 7.63 -10.86 -10.16
C ASP A 16 7.74 -11.62 -8.82
N ARG A 17 6.89 -11.28 -7.85
CA ARG A 17 6.88 -11.95 -6.53
C ARG A 17 6.47 -13.41 -6.56
N LYS A 18 5.89 -13.90 -7.67
CA LYS A 18 5.52 -15.30 -7.89
C LYS A 18 6.63 -16.06 -8.62
N ASN A 19 7.78 -15.42 -8.83
CA ASN A 19 8.93 -15.97 -9.53
C ASN A 19 8.65 -16.23 -11.02
N TYR A 20 7.74 -15.47 -11.63
CA TYR A 20 7.57 -15.44 -13.08
C TYR A 20 8.56 -14.48 -13.72
N TYR A 21 9.16 -14.92 -14.83
CA TYR A 21 10.16 -14.18 -15.57
C TYR A 21 9.53 -13.62 -16.85
N HIS A 22 9.64 -12.31 -17.02
CA HIS A 22 9.11 -11.59 -18.17
C HIS A 22 10.27 -10.93 -18.92
N GLU A 23 10.59 -11.43 -20.11
CA GLU A 23 11.58 -10.80 -20.98
C GLU A 23 11.08 -9.44 -21.48
N VAL A 24 11.96 -8.44 -21.47
CA VAL A 24 11.70 -7.08 -21.94
C VAL A 24 12.75 -6.71 -23.00
N PRO A 25 12.53 -7.08 -24.28
CA PRO A 25 13.56 -6.98 -25.33
C PRO A 25 14.04 -5.55 -25.64
N SER A 26 13.23 -4.54 -25.33
CA SER A 26 13.52 -3.13 -25.63
C SER A 26 14.10 -2.35 -24.44
N LEU A 27 14.35 -3.00 -23.32
CA LEU A 27 14.92 -2.37 -22.14
C LEU A 27 16.45 -2.50 -22.17
N TRP A 28 17.17 -1.39 -22.12
CA TRP A 28 18.62 -1.32 -22.21
C TRP A 28 19.22 -0.55 -21.03
N PHE A 29 20.24 -1.14 -20.38
CA PHE A 29 20.99 -0.52 -19.29
C PHE A 29 22.43 -0.24 -19.74
N PRO A 30 22.76 0.99 -20.15
CA PRO A 30 24.09 1.31 -20.64
C PRO A 30 25.11 1.38 -19.51
N VAL A 31 26.35 0.97 -19.78
CA VAL A 31 27.44 1.09 -18.81
C VAL A 31 27.91 2.54 -18.72
N TYR A 32 28.00 3.06 -17.49
CA TYR A 32 28.51 4.41 -17.25
C TYR A 32 29.92 4.60 -17.83
N GLY A 33 30.12 5.70 -18.55
CA GLY A 33 31.41 6.03 -19.17
C GLY A 33 31.71 5.30 -20.48
N ASP A 34 30.78 4.48 -21.00
CA ASP A 34 30.88 3.95 -22.37
C ASP A 34 30.15 4.89 -23.36
N PRO A 35 30.88 5.68 -24.16
CA PRO A 35 30.26 6.58 -25.15
C PRO A 35 29.66 5.84 -26.35
N THR A 36 29.99 4.57 -26.53
CA THR A 36 29.50 3.77 -27.67
C THR A 36 28.14 3.13 -27.38
N PHE A 37 27.71 3.12 -26.11
CA PHE A 37 26.52 2.40 -25.63
C PHE A 37 26.49 0.92 -26.06
N SER A 38 27.64 0.33 -26.37
CA SER A 38 27.75 -1.06 -26.84
C SER A 38 27.90 -2.03 -25.67
N ARG A 39 28.41 -1.55 -24.54
CA ARG A 39 28.55 -2.32 -23.30
C ARG A 39 27.25 -2.30 -22.50
N PHE A 40 26.95 -3.44 -21.90
CA PHE A 40 25.83 -3.64 -20.99
C PHE A 40 26.29 -4.40 -19.75
N TYR A 41 25.48 -4.35 -18.70
CA TYR A 41 25.71 -5.13 -17.49
C TYR A 41 25.30 -6.59 -17.70
N GLU A 42 26.04 -7.54 -17.14
CA GLU A 42 25.71 -8.97 -17.14
C GLU A 42 25.56 -9.45 -15.69
N GLU A 43 24.86 -10.57 -15.49
CA GLU A 43 24.64 -11.23 -14.19
C GLU A 43 24.12 -10.28 -13.08
N THR A 44 23.36 -9.26 -13.46
CA THR A 44 22.97 -8.17 -12.55
C THR A 44 21.50 -8.29 -12.14
N LEU A 45 21.24 -8.34 -10.83
CA LEU A 45 19.90 -8.23 -10.26
C LEU A 45 19.69 -6.82 -9.71
N ILE A 46 18.54 -6.23 -10.02
CA ILE A 46 18.20 -4.86 -9.68
C ILE A 46 16.85 -4.89 -8.98
N ASP A 47 16.76 -4.29 -7.79
CA ASP A 47 15.47 -4.09 -7.13
C ASP A 47 14.75 -2.90 -7.77
N CYS A 48 13.49 -3.09 -8.16
CA CYS A 48 12.75 -2.07 -8.89
C CYS A 48 11.24 -2.25 -8.75
N GLU A 49 10.50 -1.18 -9.01
CA GLU A 49 9.06 -1.17 -9.08
C GLU A 49 8.60 -0.59 -10.42
N LEU A 50 7.72 -1.33 -11.09
CA LEU A 50 7.09 -0.87 -12.31
C LEU A 50 5.80 -0.12 -11.95
N ILE A 51 5.74 1.17 -12.29
CA ILE A 51 4.62 2.05 -12.03
C ILE A 51 3.98 2.54 -13.33
N ASN A 52 2.72 2.95 -13.25
CA ASN A 52 1.99 3.58 -14.34
C ASN A 52 1.63 5.01 -13.95
N ASP A 53 2.38 5.97 -14.48
CA ASP A 53 2.20 7.40 -14.25
C ASP A 53 1.06 7.96 -15.10
N ILE A 54 0.24 8.84 -14.52
CA ILE A 54 -0.75 9.59 -15.29
C ILE A 54 -0.22 11.00 -15.48
N GLU A 55 0.14 11.33 -16.72
CA GLU A 55 0.62 12.67 -17.06
C GLU A 55 -0.52 13.70 -17.00
N SER A 56 -0.19 14.99 -16.97
CA SER A 56 -1.17 16.10 -16.86
C SER A 56 -2.20 16.14 -17.99
N ASN A 57 -1.91 15.48 -19.11
CA ASN A 57 -2.81 15.33 -20.26
C ASN A 57 -3.67 14.05 -20.20
N GLY A 58 -3.63 13.29 -19.09
CA GLY A 58 -4.37 12.04 -18.90
C GLY A 58 -3.70 10.80 -19.52
N ARG A 59 -2.53 10.94 -20.16
CA ARG A 59 -1.82 9.80 -20.75
C ARG A 59 -1.14 8.97 -19.68
N ALA A 60 -1.35 7.65 -19.74
CA ALA A 60 -0.63 6.68 -18.94
C ALA A 60 0.80 6.43 -19.50
N SER A 61 1.82 6.52 -18.66
CA SER A 61 3.22 6.23 -18.99
C SER A 61 3.80 5.20 -18.02
N LEU A 62 4.32 4.08 -18.55
CA LEU A 62 5.00 3.09 -17.72
C LEU A 62 6.39 3.60 -17.33
N ARG A 63 6.73 3.55 -16.04
CA ARG A 63 8.06 3.88 -15.53
C ARG A 63 8.57 2.77 -14.62
N LEU A 64 9.85 2.45 -14.77
CA LEU A 64 10.55 1.53 -13.89
C LEU A 64 11.35 2.36 -12.88
N LEU A 65 10.93 2.35 -11.62
CA LEU A 65 11.67 2.96 -10.52
C LEU A 65 12.67 1.94 -9.97
N VAL A 66 13.95 2.22 -10.10
CA VAL A 66 15.00 1.36 -9.54
C VAL A 66 15.34 1.82 -8.12
N PHE A 67 15.33 0.88 -7.18
CA PHE A 67 15.75 1.09 -5.79
C PHE A 67 17.08 0.36 -5.58
N ASP A 68 17.92 0.91 -4.71
CA ASP A 68 19.28 0.41 -4.44
C ASP A 68 20.30 0.52 -5.62
N PHE A 69 19.90 1.12 -6.74
CA PHE A 69 20.79 1.68 -7.77
C PHE A 69 20.16 2.97 -8.32
N VAL A 70 20.51 4.12 -7.74
CA VAL A 70 19.82 5.41 -8.01
C VAL A 70 19.93 5.82 -9.47
N VAL A 71 18.79 6.00 -10.16
CA VAL A 71 18.65 7.04 -11.21
C VAL A 71 17.23 7.64 -11.21
N ASN A 72 17.16 8.93 -10.87
CA ASN A 72 16.07 9.90 -11.08
C ASN A 72 14.84 9.95 -10.15
N LYS A 73 14.97 9.52 -8.89
CA LYS A 73 14.13 10.04 -7.78
C LYS A 73 15.07 10.60 -6.72
N GLU A 74 14.94 11.88 -6.38
CA GLU A 74 15.70 12.45 -5.26
C GLU A 74 15.31 11.70 -3.98
N MET A 75 16.26 10.94 -3.43
CA MET A 75 16.06 10.23 -2.18
C MET A 75 16.26 11.21 -1.02
N GLU A 76 15.24 11.31 -0.17
CA GLU A 76 15.33 12.11 1.05
C GLU A 76 16.07 11.33 2.14
N ARG A 77 16.82 12.07 2.97
CA ARG A 77 17.44 11.50 4.16
C ARG A 77 16.34 11.08 5.15
N SER A 78 16.66 10.21 6.12
CA SER A 78 15.70 9.71 7.11
C SER A 78 14.95 10.80 7.89
N TYR A 79 15.56 11.97 8.08
CA TYR A 79 14.94 13.15 8.71
C TYR A 79 14.17 14.07 7.74
N GLY A 80 14.17 13.77 6.43
CA GLY A 80 13.41 14.46 5.39
C GLY A 80 11.96 13.98 5.28
N LEU A 81 11.48 13.16 6.23
CA LEU A 81 10.15 12.55 6.19
C LEU A 81 9.03 13.57 6.02
N GLU A 82 9.14 14.76 6.64
CA GLU A 82 8.14 15.82 6.45
C GLU A 82 8.06 16.31 5.00
N LYS A 83 9.20 16.53 4.34
CA LYS A 83 9.27 16.91 2.93
C LYS A 83 8.68 15.79 2.06
N VAL A 84 8.96 14.53 2.41
CA VAL A 84 8.38 13.37 1.74
C VAL A 84 6.85 13.40 1.84
N LEU A 85 6.31 13.42 3.07
CA LEU A 85 4.86 13.39 3.39
C LEU A 85 4.09 14.58 2.80
N LYS A 86 4.61 15.81 2.94
CA LYS A 86 3.84 17.03 2.64
C LYS A 86 4.11 17.62 1.25
N GLN A 87 5.22 17.28 0.60
CA GLN A 87 5.62 17.91 -0.67
C GLN A 87 5.82 16.88 -1.79
N ILE A 88 6.55 15.80 -1.52
CA ILE A 88 6.88 14.81 -2.55
C ILE A 88 5.65 13.96 -2.87
N ILE A 89 5.03 13.31 -1.88
CA ILE A 89 3.88 12.43 -2.12
C ILE A 89 2.72 13.15 -2.81
N PRO A 90 2.28 14.35 -2.38
CA PRO A 90 1.19 15.05 -3.04
C PRO A 90 1.51 15.52 -4.47
N SER A 91 2.79 15.60 -4.84
CA SER A 91 3.23 16.00 -6.18
C SER A 91 3.48 14.83 -7.13
N LEU A 92 3.36 13.57 -6.65
CA LEU A 92 3.50 12.40 -7.50
C LEU A 92 2.34 12.30 -8.51
N LYS A 93 2.69 11.96 -9.75
CA LYS A 93 1.76 11.82 -10.88
C LYS A 93 1.08 10.45 -10.97
N HIS A 94 1.53 9.50 -10.15
CA HIS A 94 0.88 8.22 -9.95
C HIS A 94 0.17 8.23 -8.60
N ASN A 95 -0.95 7.52 -8.52
CA ASN A 95 -1.43 7.09 -7.21
C ASN A 95 -0.38 6.14 -6.65
N LEU A 96 0.28 6.54 -5.55
CA LEU A 96 0.93 5.58 -4.68
C LEU A 96 -0.18 4.65 -4.18
N ARG A 97 -0.27 3.50 -4.81
CA ARG A 97 -1.04 2.38 -4.30
C ARG A 97 -0.30 1.99 -3.02
N TRP A 98 -0.84 2.29 -1.83
CA TRP A 98 -0.16 2.13 -0.53
C TRP A 98 0.25 0.67 -0.19
N ASP A 99 -0.07 -0.29 -1.06
CA ASP A 99 0.60 -1.58 -1.18
C ASP A 99 2.08 -1.49 -1.62
N ASN A 100 2.51 -0.32 -2.08
CA ASN A 100 3.87 0.05 -2.46
C ASN A 100 4.41 1.10 -1.47
N PHE A 101 5.52 0.74 -0.85
CA PHE A 101 5.97 1.12 0.50
C PHE A 101 6.61 2.52 0.61
N TYR A 102 6.64 3.08 1.82
CA TYR A 102 7.80 3.87 2.26
C TYR A 102 8.85 2.93 2.82
N ILE A 103 9.93 2.73 2.05
CA ILE A 103 11.14 2.15 2.60
C ILE A 103 11.85 3.29 3.34
N ILE A 104 11.66 3.36 4.65
CA ILE A 104 12.56 4.15 5.49
C ILE A 104 13.78 3.27 5.71
N ASN A 105 14.78 3.42 4.85
CA ASN A 105 16.09 2.85 5.11
C ASN A 105 16.73 3.70 6.22
N ILE A 106 16.57 3.28 7.48
CA ILE A 106 17.30 3.87 8.61
C ILE A 106 18.74 3.32 8.53
N GLY A 107 19.47 3.83 7.55
CA GLY A 107 20.85 3.46 7.29
C GLY A 107 21.79 4.12 8.28
N LEU A 108 21.85 3.62 9.52
CA LEU A 108 23.06 3.57 10.34
C LEU A 108 22.97 2.30 11.20
N PHE A 109 23.56 1.19 10.70
CA PHE A 109 23.86 -0.07 11.42
C PHE A 109 22.80 -1.20 11.52
N GLY A 110 21.60 -1.10 10.94
CA GLY A 110 20.60 -2.18 10.96
C GLY A 110 20.45 -2.91 9.63
N ARG A 111 20.48 -4.26 9.61
CA ARG A 111 20.19 -5.11 8.44
C ARG A 111 18.68 -5.21 8.11
N GLU A 112 17.86 -4.29 8.61
CA GLU A 112 16.40 -4.43 8.63
C GLU A 112 15.72 -3.30 7.86
N ILE A 113 14.84 -3.68 6.92
CA ILE A 113 14.00 -2.76 6.17
C ILE A 113 12.73 -2.50 6.97
N LEU A 114 12.55 -1.27 7.45
CA LEU A 114 11.31 -0.85 8.11
C LEU A 114 10.30 -0.36 7.08
N LYS A 115 9.09 -0.88 7.19
CA LYS A 115 7.93 -0.51 6.37
C LYS A 115 6.92 0.17 7.27
N TRP A 116 6.68 1.46 7.04
CA TRP A 116 5.71 2.23 7.80
C TRP A 116 4.50 2.58 6.93
N LYS A 117 3.30 2.49 7.53
CA LYS A 117 2.02 2.97 6.98
C LYS A 117 1.32 3.77 8.08
N PRO A 118 0.63 4.87 7.75
CA PRO A 118 -0.16 5.55 8.75
C PRO A 118 -1.29 4.61 9.23
N PRO A 119 -1.65 4.63 10.53
CA PRO A 119 -2.64 3.70 11.07
C PRO A 119 -4.01 3.73 10.36
N ASN A 120 -4.39 4.88 9.80
CA ASN A 120 -5.62 5.08 9.03
C ASN A 120 -5.60 4.43 7.64
N GLU A 121 -4.47 3.91 7.19
CA GLU A 121 -4.32 3.17 5.93
C GLU A 121 -4.15 1.67 6.12
N ASN A 122 -3.94 1.23 7.36
CA ASN A 122 -4.04 -0.17 7.69
C ASN A 122 -5.50 -0.60 7.56
N SER A 123 -5.76 -1.41 6.53
CA SER A 123 -7.07 -1.92 6.24
C SER A 123 -7.16 -3.42 6.49
N ILE A 124 -8.37 -3.85 6.82
CA ILE A 124 -8.72 -5.26 6.99
C ILE A 124 -9.94 -5.59 6.16
N ASP A 125 -9.95 -6.80 5.59
CA ASP A 125 -11.08 -7.30 4.82
C ASP A 125 -12.00 -8.10 5.76
N LEU A 126 -13.23 -7.66 5.93
CA LEU A 126 -14.22 -8.25 6.83
C LEU A 126 -15.53 -8.56 6.11
N LYS A 127 -16.28 -9.55 6.58
CA LYS A 127 -17.59 -9.87 6.03
C LYS A 127 -18.65 -8.96 6.65
N LEU A 128 -19.44 -8.28 5.83
CA LEU A 128 -20.53 -7.39 6.24
C LEU A 128 -21.84 -8.17 6.47
N SER A 129 -22.59 -7.78 7.49
CA SER A 129 -23.98 -8.22 7.70
C SER A 129 -24.78 -7.11 8.39
N PHE A 130 -26.09 -7.04 8.14
CA PHE A 130 -26.98 -6.02 8.69
C PHE A 130 -27.85 -6.60 9.83
N ASP A 131 -27.75 -6.02 11.03
CA ASP A 131 -28.65 -6.35 12.15
C ASP A 131 -29.75 -5.30 12.30
N PHE A 132 -30.93 -5.63 11.77
CA PHE A 132 -32.15 -4.80 11.85
C PHE A 132 -32.91 -4.93 13.18
N LYS A 133 -32.56 -5.89 14.04
CA LYS A 133 -33.22 -6.03 15.36
C LYS A 133 -32.85 -4.89 16.30
N ARG A 134 -31.71 -4.25 16.06
CA ARG A 134 -31.14 -3.16 16.87
C ARG A 134 -30.94 -1.89 16.04
N HIS A 135 -31.99 -1.43 15.35
CA HIS A 135 -31.94 -0.23 14.52
C HIS A 135 -32.07 1.07 15.33
N ASN A 136 -31.58 2.18 14.78
CA ASN A 136 -31.79 3.52 15.35
C ASN A 136 -33.14 4.11 14.91
N LYS A 137 -33.44 5.35 15.32
CA LYS A 137 -34.69 6.06 14.98
C LYS A 137 -34.96 6.20 13.47
N ASN A 138 -33.92 6.13 12.62
CA ASN A 138 -34.01 6.24 11.16
C ASN A 138 -34.10 4.87 10.46
N ASN A 139 -34.41 3.80 11.20
CA ASN A 139 -34.36 2.42 10.72
C ASN A 139 -32.98 2.00 10.19
N LYS A 140 -31.91 2.72 10.56
CA LYS A 140 -30.54 2.34 10.20
C LYS A 140 -30.14 1.11 11.02
N PRO A 141 -29.82 -0.02 10.37
CA PRO A 141 -29.37 -1.23 11.07
C PRO A 141 -27.97 -1.04 11.64
N ARG A 142 -27.54 -1.97 12.49
CA ARG A 142 -26.12 -2.10 12.79
C ARG A 142 -25.43 -2.78 11.61
N PHE A 143 -24.29 -2.21 11.21
CA PHE A 143 -23.41 -2.79 10.21
C PHE A 143 -22.39 -3.68 10.92
N CYS A 144 -22.69 -4.97 11.03
CA CYS A 144 -21.86 -5.92 11.74
C CYS A 144 -20.75 -6.45 10.83
N LEU A 145 -19.53 -6.51 11.36
CA LEU A 145 -18.35 -6.99 10.67
C LEU A 145 -17.90 -8.32 11.27
N TYR A 146 -17.55 -9.27 10.42
CA TYR A 146 -17.17 -10.63 10.81
C TYR A 146 -15.78 -11.00 10.29
N LYS A 147 -14.96 -11.58 11.17
CA LYS A 147 -13.64 -12.13 10.88
C LYS A 147 -13.69 -13.63 10.60
N TRP A 148 -12.67 -14.16 9.94
CA TRP A 148 -12.58 -15.61 9.66
C TRP A 148 -11.80 -16.38 10.73
N MET A 149 -12.43 -17.40 11.32
CA MET A 149 -11.85 -18.37 12.28
C MET A 149 -12.48 -19.75 12.05
N ASP A 150 -12.29 -20.31 10.85
CA ASP A 150 -12.98 -21.50 10.29
C ASP A 150 -14.47 -21.31 10.01
N VAL A 151 -15.10 -20.41 10.74
CA VAL A 151 -16.40 -19.81 10.48
C VAL A 151 -16.29 -18.30 10.65
N HIS A 152 -17.18 -17.55 10.00
CA HIS A 152 -17.26 -16.11 10.20
C HIS A 152 -17.81 -15.82 11.60
N ARG A 153 -17.00 -15.14 12.44
CA ARG A 153 -17.37 -14.75 13.80
C ARG A 153 -17.44 -13.23 13.90
N TYR A 154 -18.41 -12.74 14.67
CA TYR A 154 -18.56 -11.31 14.92
C TYR A 154 -17.24 -10.74 15.44
N PHE A 155 -16.84 -9.60 14.88
CA PHE A 155 -15.65 -8.87 15.25
C PHE A 155 -16.03 -7.54 15.87
N ASP A 156 -16.64 -6.64 15.09
CA ASP A 156 -17.05 -5.30 15.54
C ASP A 156 -18.15 -4.75 14.62
N ASN A 157 -18.50 -3.47 14.75
CA ASN A 157 -19.40 -2.77 13.86
C ASN A 157 -18.66 -1.73 13.01
N MET A 158 -19.16 -1.54 11.80
CA MET A 158 -18.76 -0.44 10.93
C MET A 158 -19.56 0.82 11.28
N TYR A 159 -18.88 1.96 11.35
CA TYR A 159 -19.53 3.25 11.47
C TYR A 159 -19.99 3.75 10.10
N VAL A 160 -21.28 4.08 10.01
CA VAL A 160 -21.93 4.65 8.83
C VAL A 160 -22.80 5.81 9.31
N THR A 161 -22.67 6.98 8.70
CA THR A 161 -23.48 8.14 9.09
C THR A 161 -24.94 7.93 8.65
N ASP A 162 -25.85 8.76 9.17
CA ASP A 162 -27.25 8.67 8.73
C ASP A 162 -27.38 9.10 7.26
N GLU A 163 -26.58 10.07 6.81
CA GLU A 163 -26.54 10.52 5.41
C GLU A 163 -26.07 9.42 4.47
N GLU A 164 -24.98 8.72 4.82
CA GLU A 164 -24.47 7.59 4.03
C GLU A 164 -25.48 6.45 3.95
N TRP A 165 -26.15 6.16 5.08
CA TRP A 165 -27.20 5.16 5.12
C TRP A 165 -28.31 5.50 4.12
N GLU A 166 -28.85 6.71 4.19
CA GLU A 166 -29.95 7.15 3.32
C GLU A 166 -29.54 7.20 1.84
N GLN A 167 -28.33 7.68 1.53
CA GLN A 167 -27.91 7.90 0.15
C GLN A 167 -27.40 6.65 -0.57
N PHE A 168 -26.75 5.74 0.13
CA PHE A 168 -26.03 4.63 -0.50
C PHE A 168 -26.53 3.26 -0.08
N TRP A 169 -26.74 3.04 1.22
CA TRP A 169 -26.94 1.69 1.75
C TRP A 169 -28.40 1.26 1.79
N LYS A 170 -29.32 2.19 2.08
CA LYS A 170 -30.71 1.89 2.44
C LYS A 170 -31.51 1.23 1.32
N HIS A 171 -31.28 1.65 0.08
CA HIS A 171 -32.06 1.15 -1.05
C HIS A 171 -31.67 -0.28 -1.47
N ASP A 172 -30.39 -0.63 -1.35
CA ASP A 172 -29.88 -1.90 -1.87
C ASP A 172 -29.20 -2.79 -0.81
N PHE A 173 -29.42 -2.58 0.49
CA PHE A 173 -28.71 -3.30 1.55
C PHE A 173 -28.67 -4.83 1.36
N GLN A 174 -29.73 -5.43 0.82
CA GLN A 174 -29.80 -6.87 0.54
C GLN A 174 -28.69 -7.36 -0.40
N GLN A 175 -28.29 -6.55 -1.38
CA GLN A 175 -27.20 -6.89 -2.30
C GLN A 175 -25.83 -6.83 -1.62
N PHE A 176 -25.73 -6.14 -0.48
CA PHE A 176 -24.49 -5.98 0.26
C PHE A 176 -24.31 -7.02 1.38
N GLU A 177 -25.38 -7.70 1.78
CA GLU A 177 -25.37 -8.71 2.83
C GLU A 177 -24.40 -9.85 2.51
N GLY A 178 -23.48 -10.11 3.43
CA GLY A 178 -22.51 -11.18 3.33
C GLY A 178 -21.31 -10.92 2.41
N ARG A 179 -21.21 -9.73 1.79
CA ARG A 179 -20.04 -9.35 0.98
C ARG A 179 -18.83 -9.06 1.86
N ILE A 180 -17.65 -9.21 1.27
CA ILE A 180 -16.40 -8.79 1.90
C ILE A 180 -16.19 -7.30 1.62
N VAL A 181 -15.93 -6.55 2.67
CA VAL A 181 -15.62 -5.12 2.63
C VAL A 181 -14.23 -4.89 3.20
N GLU A 182 -13.47 -4.04 2.53
CA GLU A 182 -12.25 -3.47 3.09
C GLU A 182 -12.67 -2.30 3.99
N VAL A 183 -12.24 -2.34 5.25
CA VAL A 183 -12.45 -1.27 6.23
C VAL A 183 -11.12 -0.71 6.71
N VAL A 184 -11.12 0.57 7.07
CA VAL A 184 -9.97 1.26 7.67
C VAL A 184 -10.29 1.70 9.09
N TYR A 185 -9.25 1.75 9.92
CA TYR A 185 -9.35 2.20 11.29
C TYR A 185 -9.30 3.73 11.36
N ASN A 186 -10.26 4.33 12.07
CA ASN A 186 -10.31 5.75 12.37
C ASN A 186 -10.59 5.93 13.87
N PRO A 187 -9.59 6.37 14.66
CA PRO A 187 -9.73 6.50 16.11
C PRO A 187 -10.66 7.65 16.53
N SER A 188 -10.96 8.59 15.64
CA SER A 188 -11.75 9.80 15.96
C SER A 188 -13.26 9.57 15.93
N ILE A 189 -13.70 8.34 15.64
CA ILE A 189 -15.12 7.97 15.54
C ILE A 189 -15.39 6.70 16.34
N HIS A 190 -16.67 6.48 16.68
CA HIS A 190 -17.10 5.27 17.34
C HIS A 190 -18.38 4.72 16.69
N PRO A 191 -18.42 3.45 16.23
CA PRO A 191 -17.31 2.48 16.14
C PRO A 191 -16.14 2.93 15.24
N PRO A 192 -14.91 2.42 15.41
CA PRO A 192 -13.72 2.97 14.75
C PRO A 192 -13.54 2.54 13.28
N TRP A 193 -14.40 1.69 12.73
CA TRP A 193 -14.21 1.11 11.40
C TRP A 193 -15.01 1.85 10.33
N ARG A 194 -14.34 2.30 9.26
CA ARG A 194 -14.98 2.96 8.10
C ARG A 194 -14.91 2.09 6.87
N PHE A 195 -15.99 2.11 6.10
CA PHE A 195 -16.03 1.51 4.77
C PHE A 195 -14.98 2.17 3.86
N LYS A 196 -14.18 1.35 3.17
CA LYS A 196 -13.27 1.81 2.12
C LYS A 196 -13.73 1.36 0.74
N ARG A 197 -13.98 0.06 0.56
CA ARG A 197 -14.50 -0.51 -0.70
C ARG A 197 -15.01 -1.93 -0.52
N PHE A 198 -15.73 -2.44 -1.53
CA PHE A 198 -16.02 -3.86 -1.63
C PHE A 198 -14.81 -4.64 -2.14
N ARG A 199 -14.70 -5.88 -1.68
CA ARG A 199 -13.65 -6.86 -2.02
C ARG A 199 -14.28 -8.10 -2.61
N ASP A 200 -14.97 -7.94 -3.73
CA ASP A 200 -15.61 -9.07 -4.42
C ASP A 200 -14.58 -10.06 -5.00
N ASP A 201 -13.31 -9.65 -5.06
CA ASP A 201 -12.16 -10.51 -5.36
C ASP A 201 -11.81 -11.48 -4.22
N GLN A 202 -12.34 -11.26 -3.01
CA GLN A 202 -12.04 -12.06 -1.83
C GLN A 202 -13.21 -12.98 -1.46
N PRO A 203 -13.00 -14.32 -1.40
CA PRO A 203 -14.07 -15.25 -1.07
C PRO A 203 -14.42 -15.25 0.43
N ARG A 204 -13.57 -14.68 1.28
CA ARG A 204 -13.72 -14.67 2.74
C ARG A 204 -13.00 -13.48 3.38
N ALA A 205 -13.40 -13.15 4.60
CA ALA A 205 -12.71 -12.18 5.44
C ALA A 205 -11.26 -12.62 5.76
N ASN A 206 -10.45 -11.67 6.21
CA ASN A 206 -9.13 -11.97 6.75
C ASN A 206 -9.24 -12.91 7.97
N ASN A 207 -8.24 -13.80 8.10
CA ASN A 207 -8.14 -14.68 9.25
C ASN A 207 -7.86 -13.86 10.52
N HIS A 208 -8.39 -14.30 11.65
CA HIS A 208 -8.17 -13.63 12.94
C HIS A 208 -6.70 -13.33 13.24
N THR A 209 -5.78 -14.25 12.91
CA THR A 209 -4.34 -14.05 13.12
C THR A 209 -3.76 -12.90 12.29
N VAL A 210 -4.33 -12.63 11.11
CA VAL A 210 -3.96 -11.47 10.28
C VAL A 210 -4.52 -10.20 10.89
N ILE A 211 -5.76 -10.24 11.35
CA ILE A 211 -6.42 -9.10 12.00
C ILE A 211 -5.69 -8.71 13.28
N GLU A 212 -5.30 -9.65 14.14
CA GLU A 212 -4.53 -9.36 15.37
C GLU A 212 -3.21 -8.66 15.07
N LYS A 213 -2.49 -9.10 14.03
CA LYS A 213 -1.23 -8.45 13.62
C LYS A 213 -1.47 -7.01 13.15
N ILE A 214 -2.57 -6.78 12.45
CA ILE A 214 -2.92 -5.44 11.94
C ILE A 214 -3.41 -4.56 13.08
N GLU A 215 -4.23 -5.08 14.01
CA GLU A 215 -4.62 -4.38 15.24
C GLU A 215 -3.38 -4.00 16.05
N GLN A 216 -2.46 -4.94 16.27
CA GLN A 216 -1.19 -4.66 16.94
C GLN A 216 -0.39 -3.57 16.19
N SER A 217 -0.32 -3.63 14.87
CA SER A 217 0.34 -2.60 14.06
C SER A 217 -0.37 -1.23 14.11
N ILE A 218 -1.68 -1.19 14.36
CA ILE A 218 -2.44 0.05 14.54
C ILE A 218 -2.18 0.62 15.93
N PHE A 219 -2.12 -0.22 16.97
CA PHE A 219 -1.85 0.20 18.35
C PHE A 219 -0.39 0.60 18.58
N ASP A 220 0.56 -0.15 18.02
CA ASP A 220 2.00 0.16 18.06
C ASP A 220 2.39 1.19 16.99
N GLY A 221 1.46 1.49 16.07
CA GLY A 221 1.68 2.36 14.93
C GLY A 221 1.95 3.79 15.36
N ILE A 222 3.11 4.30 14.99
CA ILE A 222 3.45 5.72 15.11
C ILE A 222 2.56 6.49 14.11
N THR A 223 1.78 7.48 14.57
CA THR A 223 0.97 8.34 13.69
C THR A 223 1.85 9.23 12.80
N GLU A 224 1.31 9.83 11.74
CA GLU A 224 2.06 10.84 10.95
C GLU A 224 2.66 11.96 11.82
N GLU A 225 1.90 12.43 12.80
CA GLU A 225 2.34 13.46 13.76
C GLU A 225 3.46 12.95 14.67
N GLN A 226 3.40 11.70 15.13
CA GLN A 226 4.46 11.12 15.95
C GLN A 226 5.71 10.77 15.11
N ALA A 227 5.53 10.38 13.85
CA ALA A 227 6.63 10.12 12.91
C ALA A 227 7.37 11.43 12.60
N HIS A 228 6.66 12.56 12.61
CA HIS A 228 7.22 13.90 12.52
C HIS A 228 8.08 14.29 13.75
N ILE A 229 7.79 13.72 14.94
CA ILE A 229 8.44 14.06 16.22
C ILE A 229 9.70 13.22 16.50
N PHE A 230 9.99 12.17 15.74
CA PHE A 230 11.28 11.47 15.85
C PHE A 230 12.42 12.38 15.36
N SER A 231 13.01 13.13 16.29
CA SER A 231 14.16 14.02 16.07
C SER A 231 15.46 13.24 15.78
N ILE A 232 15.48 12.51 14.67
CA ILE A 232 16.70 11.94 14.07
C ILE A 232 17.77 13.05 13.89
N LEU A 233 17.33 14.30 13.68
CA LEU A 233 18.18 15.48 13.58
C LEU A 233 19.08 15.73 14.81
N ASN A 234 18.63 15.40 16.02
CA ASN A 234 19.43 15.62 17.24
C ASN A 234 20.49 14.53 17.45
N TYR A 235 20.27 13.34 16.90
CA TYR A 235 21.23 12.23 16.96
C TYR A 235 22.34 12.37 15.89
N TYR A 236 22.00 12.89 14.70
CA TYR A 236 22.96 13.08 13.60
C TYR A 236 23.89 14.31 13.75
N LYS A 237 23.55 15.26 14.64
CA LYS A 237 24.38 16.45 14.92
C LYS A 237 25.42 16.23 16.04
N ARG A 238 25.53 15.02 16.58
CA ARG A 238 26.62 14.58 17.46
C ARG A 238 27.64 13.79 16.66
#